data_AF-A0A8U0TVY9-F1
#
_entry.id   AF-A0A8U0TVY9-F1
#
_cell.length_a   1.000
_cell.length_b   1.000
_cell.length_c   1.000
_cell.angle_alpha   90.00
_cell.angle_beta   90.00
_cell.angle_gamma   90.00
#
_symmetry.space_group_name_H-M   'P 1'
#
loop_
_entity.id
_entity.type
_entity.pdbx_description
1 polymer ?
#
loop_
_entity_poly.entity_id
_entity_poly.type
_entity_poly.pdbx_seq_one_letter_code
_entity_poly.pdbx_strand_id
1 'polypeptide(L)'
;MDDGLFVDHDFPMGDMLLQPAMEWRRPKDICPSAQFIVDGATRMDVSQGVLNDCWFLSAVASLSLHRPLLERVVPNGQSFQEGYNGSFYFQFWQYGEWEKVKVDDLLPTQKGKLIYLCSSEKREFWSALLEKAYAKLKGGYRALNMGFPHEAMVDMTGGITEVLTVASLPKDLAAFLKPILAKGALINCANCQGPLEQRNEFGILFRHAYSVTGLENVKTKYETVELVRVHNPWGKMEWEGPWSDMNGPEWSHVREEEQKRLDRVQKEDGEFWMAVSDFRQNFESMEVCHLSEETLSEPGATQRPWNCTMHHGSWVPHISNPQFHLTLLEEDDDPSDPELTCSFLVALMQKHQRLRGVHLGIGLDIYKVHQHNLSLRHPLISTQGYAQRTEVVIRGRLAPGHYVIIPSTADTNQQGEFILRVLTEKGNNATPAEKPGTEVNSPTQISLLQPSFPHLSALPSPEATRQLFKKHRNKKGECPPLELLNLLTEAIKGGVLAGSEKKLVLEHCKSFVVLVDSRGLAQLDWQGFQALWDKIRKWTDIFLTFDKNKSQLLEYPEVSPALKAAGMGVDDFVLQLIGLRYTEPDMTISYPGFLYLLMKLDSMIHKFQAYDIVGMGTISVSYRQWLHMTMYN
;
A
#
# COMPACT_ATOMS: atom_id res chain seq x y z
N MET A 1 10.69 28.34 30.81
CA MET A 1 10.85 27.37 31.90
C MET A 1 10.31 26.08 31.36
N ASP A 2 11.15 25.06 31.29
CA ASP A 2 10.78 23.74 30.77
C ASP A 2 9.81 23.11 31.79
N ASP A 3 8.55 22.98 31.41
CA ASP A 3 7.47 22.43 32.26
C ASP A 3 7.60 20.90 32.40
N GLY A 4 8.60 20.29 31.75
CA GLY A 4 8.86 18.86 31.74
C GLY A 4 7.88 18.06 30.89
N LEU A 5 6.99 18.75 30.15
CA LEU A 5 6.03 18.14 29.24
C LEU A 5 6.68 17.91 27.87
N PHE A 6 6.19 16.88 27.19
CA PHE A 6 6.65 16.55 25.85
C PHE A 6 6.45 17.73 24.89
N VAL A 7 7.47 17.95 24.06
CA VAL A 7 7.48 18.90 22.95
C VAL A 7 7.96 18.13 21.73
N ASP A 8 7.19 18.22 20.65
CA ASP A 8 7.42 17.52 19.41
C ASP A 8 8.31 18.37 18.50
N HIS A 9 9.62 18.14 18.56
CA HIS A 9 10.59 18.87 17.74
C HIS A 9 10.54 18.49 16.26
N ASP A 10 9.89 17.38 15.91
CA ASP A 10 9.72 16.93 14.53
C ASP A 10 8.52 17.61 13.84
N PHE A 11 7.70 18.36 14.60
CA PHE A 11 6.58 19.14 14.09
C PHE A 11 6.83 20.64 14.36
N PRO A 12 7.38 21.40 13.39
CA PRO A 12 7.82 22.76 13.64
C PRO A 12 6.64 23.68 13.93
N MET A 13 6.54 24.15 15.17
CA MET A 13 5.55 25.13 15.61
C MET A 13 5.76 26.54 14.99
N GLY A 14 6.95 26.79 14.41
CA GLY A 14 7.50 28.15 14.20
C GLY A 14 7.36 28.80 12.82
N ASP A 15 7.18 28.05 11.73
CA ASP A 15 7.27 28.63 10.37
C ASP A 15 5.94 28.64 9.57
N MET A 16 4.84 28.20 10.17
CA MET A 16 3.52 28.04 9.52
C MET A 16 2.41 28.88 10.15
N LEU A 17 2.69 30.14 10.54
CA LEU A 17 1.63 31.05 10.98
C LEU A 17 0.74 31.43 9.78
N LEU A 18 -0.33 30.67 9.53
CA LEU A 18 -1.37 31.00 8.56
C LEU A 18 -2.08 32.32 8.91
N GLN A 19 -2.06 32.72 10.20
CA GLN A 19 -2.74 33.91 10.69
C GLN A 19 -1.87 34.75 11.65
N PRO A 20 -1.89 36.10 11.53
CA PRO A 20 -1.24 36.97 12.48
C PRO A 20 -1.87 36.86 13.88
N ALA A 21 -1.03 36.88 14.93
CA ALA A 21 -1.40 36.73 16.34
C ALA A 21 -1.91 35.34 16.80
N MET A 22 -1.54 34.27 16.08
CA MET A 22 -1.75 32.89 16.52
C MET A 22 -0.73 32.51 17.61
N GLU A 23 -1.21 31.85 18.66
CA GLU A 23 -0.42 31.34 19.79
C GLU A 23 -0.64 29.83 19.95
N TRP A 24 0.41 29.09 20.29
CA TRP A 24 0.29 27.67 20.65
C TRP A 24 0.05 27.54 22.15
N ARG A 25 -1.02 26.84 22.54
CA ARG A 25 -1.39 26.62 23.95
C ARG A 25 -1.78 25.17 24.18
N ARG A 26 -1.49 24.65 25.37
CA ARG A 26 -1.95 23.30 25.74
C ARG A 26 -3.43 23.35 26.16
N PRO A 27 -4.21 22.28 25.99
CA PRO A 27 -5.60 22.19 26.44
C PRO A 27 -5.83 22.63 27.88
N LYS A 28 -4.91 22.32 28.81
CA LYS A 28 -5.01 22.74 30.22
C LYS A 28 -4.88 24.26 30.42
N ASP A 29 -4.21 24.97 29.52
CA ASP A 29 -4.11 26.44 29.54
C ASP A 29 -5.36 27.11 28.94
N ILE A 30 -6.14 26.36 28.15
CA ILE A 30 -7.39 26.80 27.51
C ILE A 30 -8.59 26.48 28.41
N CYS A 31 -8.64 25.25 28.94
CA CYS A 31 -9.68 24.73 29.80
C CYS A 31 -9.05 23.90 30.94
N PRO A 32 -9.08 24.38 32.20
CA PRO A 32 -8.46 23.66 33.33
C PRO A 32 -9.01 22.25 33.56
N SER A 33 -10.25 21.99 33.13
CA SER A 33 -10.91 20.67 33.20
C SER A 33 -10.86 19.92 31.86
N ALA A 34 -9.82 20.14 31.04
CA ALA A 34 -9.65 19.46 29.76
C ALA A 34 -9.68 17.93 29.90
N GLN A 35 -10.40 17.27 29.00
CA GLN A 35 -10.54 15.83 28.86
C GLN A 35 -10.23 15.44 27.42
N PHE A 36 -9.73 14.21 27.24
CA PHE A 36 -9.38 13.72 25.92
C PHE A 36 -10.67 13.46 25.13
N ILE A 37 -11.52 12.59 25.67
CA ILE A 37 -12.85 12.25 25.15
C ILE A 37 -13.87 12.43 26.30
N VAL A 38 -15.05 12.98 26.00
CA VAL A 38 -16.17 13.15 26.94
C VAL A 38 -17.38 12.37 26.40
N ASP A 39 -17.90 11.42 27.19
CA ASP A 39 -19.07 10.61 26.82
C ASP A 39 -18.98 9.80 25.50
N GLY A 40 -17.75 9.59 25.03
CA GLY A 40 -17.42 8.81 23.83
C GLY A 40 -17.15 9.71 22.62
N ALA A 41 -16.29 9.26 21.71
CA ALA A 41 -15.94 10.03 20.53
C ALA A 41 -17.04 9.89 19.46
N THR A 42 -17.68 11.00 19.09
CA THR A 42 -18.84 11.06 18.19
C THR A 42 -18.64 12.05 17.06
N ARG A 43 -19.51 11.97 16.03
CA ARG A 43 -19.54 12.96 14.93
C ARG A 43 -19.79 14.39 15.40
N MET A 44 -20.38 14.58 16.57
CA MET A 44 -20.69 15.90 17.15
C MET A 44 -19.45 16.62 17.70
N ASP A 45 -18.33 15.89 17.83
CA ASP A 45 -17.06 16.40 18.34
C ASP A 45 -16.19 16.98 17.22
N VAL A 46 -16.72 16.98 16.00
CA VAL A 46 -16.07 17.41 14.77
C VAL A 46 -16.76 18.68 14.28
N SER A 47 -16.22 19.84 14.64
CA SER A 47 -16.67 21.14 14.14
C SER A 47 -15.51 21.88 13.47
N GLN A 48 -15.72 22.30 12.22
CA GLN A 48 -14.69 22.98 11.44
C GLN A 48 -14.32 24.36 12.00
N GLY A 49 -13.02 24.61 12.03
CA GLY A 49 -12.45 25.93 12.30
C GLY A 49 -12.26 26.77 11.03
N VAL A 50 -11.17 27.53 10.99
CA VAL A 50 -10.83 28.45 9.87
C VAL A 50 -10.05 27.79 8.73
N LEU A 51 -9.71 26.51 8.85
CA LEU A 51 -9.00 25.75 7.83
C LEU A 51 -10.03 25.12 6.87
N ASN A 52 -9.72 25.09 5.56
CA ASN A 52 -10.61 24.49 4.56
C ASN A 52 -10.30 23.00 4.40
N ASP A 53 -10.43 22.24 5.49
CA ASP A 53 -10.17 20.82 5.58
C ASP A 53 -11.46 20.01 5.84
N CYS A 54 -12.61 20.54 5.43
CA CYS A 54 -13.92 19.88 5.50
C CYS A 54 -13.89 18.41 5.02
N TRP A 55 -13.03 18.11 4.04
CA TRP A 55 -12.80 16.78 3.51
C TRP A 55 -12.26 15.78 4.54
N PHE A 56 -11.36 16.23 5.42
CA PHE A 56 -10.82 15.42 6.50
C PHE A 56 -11.88 15.25 7.60
N LEU A 57 -12.55 16.35 7.97
CA LEU A 57 -13.56 16.34 9.02
C LEU A 57 -14.77 15.46 8.66
N SER A 58 -15.25 15.50 7.41
CA SER A 58 -16.33 14.62 6.98
C SER A 58 -15.91 13.15 7.06
N ALA A 59 -14.65 12.83 6.74
CA ALA A 59 -14.14 11.48 6.90
C ALA A 59 -14.06 11.05 8.38
N VAL A 60 -13.65 11.95 9.30
CA VAL A 60 -13.65 11.68 10.76
C VAL A 60 -15.08 11.49 11.27
N ALA A 61 -16.03 12.32 10.82
CA ALA A 61 -17.44 12.20 11.17
C ALA A 61 -18.01 10.85 10.72
N SER A 62 -17.70 10.41 9.49
CA SER A 62 -18.12 9.09 8.98
C SER A 62 -17.48 7.94 9.75
N LEU A 63 -16.18 8.06 10.10
CA LEU A 63 -15.47 7.08 10.92
C LEU A 63 -16.11 6.92 12.30
N SER A 64 -16.61 8.00 12.89
CA SER A 64 -17.20 7.97 14.24
C SER A 64 -18.47 7.12 14.35
N LEU A 65 -19.11 6.79 13.21
CA LEU A 65 -20.23 5.85 13.17
C LEU A 65 -19.80 4.41 13.43
N HIS A 66 -18.50 4.11 13.30
CA HIS A 66 -17.92 2.78 13.44
C HIS A 66 -16.88 2.78 14.57
N ARG A 67 -17.35 2.57 15.81
CA ARG A 67 -16.50 2.62 17.01
C ARG A 67 -15.21 1.80 16.90
N PRO A 68 -15.18 0.53 16.42
CA PRO A 68 -13.93 -0.22 16.32
C PRO A 68 -12.88 0.42 15.40
N LEU A 69 -13.34 1.08 14.32
CA LEU A 69 -12.45 1.77 13.39
C LEU A 69 -11.92 3.06 14.02
N LEU A 70 -12.80 3.81 14.69
CA LEU A 70 -12.42 5.00 15.42
C LEU A 70 -11.39 4.69 16.50
N GLU A 71 -11.59 3.61 17.27
CA GLU A 71 -10.65 3.18 18.33
C GLU A 71 -9.30 2.72 17.77
N ARG A 72 -9.24 2.28 16.51
CA ARG A 72 -7.97 1.97 15.82
C ARG A 72 -7.20 3.25 15.52
N VAL A 73 -7.87 4.28 15.03
CA VAL A 73 -7.28 5.60 14.69
C VAL A 73 -6.99 6.44 15.94
N VAL A 74 -7.88 6.40 16.92
CA VAL A 74 -7.85 7.12 18.19
C VAL A 74 -7.81 6.10 19.35
N PRO A 75 -6.61 5.58 19.70
CA PRO A 75 -6.49 4.54 20.71
C PRO A 75 -6.97 4.99 22.08
N ASN A 76 -7.68 4.09 22.76
CA ASN A 76 -8.13 4.24 24.14
C ASN A 76 -6.95 4.33 25.13
N GLY A 77 -7.22 4.84 26.34
CA GLY A 77 -6.23 4.94 27.43
C GLY A 77 -5.41 6.23 27.46
N GLN A 78 -5.73 7.20 26.59
CA GLN A 78 -5.13 8.52 26.60
C GLN A 78 -5.93 9.48 27.48
N SER A 79 -5.25 10.30 28.30
CA SER A 79 -5.91 11.18 29.27
C SER A 79 -5.09 12.44 29.56
N PHE A 80 -5.78 13.54 29.90
CA PHE A 80 -5.15 14.71 30.48
C PHE A 80 -4.96 14.60 32.01
N GLN A 81 -5.52 13.58 32.65
CA GLN A 81 -5.44 13.37 34.09
C GLN A 81 -4.37 12.33 34.41
N GLU A 82 -4.67 11.06 34.14
CA GLU A 82 -3.80 9.93 34.48
C GLU A 82 -2.70 9.75 33.43
N GLY A 83 -1.45 9.65 33.86
CA GLY A 83 -0.30 9.43 32.95
C GLY A 83 0.03 10.62 32.03
N TYR A 84 -0.56 11.79 32.25
CA TYR A 84 -0.35 12.97 31.41
C TYR A 84 1.11 13.43 31.41
N ASN A 85 1.71 13.49 30.22
CA ASN A 85 3.06 13.99 29.98
C ASN A 85 3.12 14.97 28.80
N GLY A 86 1.97 15.52 28.39
CA GLY A 86 1.88 16.45 27.24
C GLY A 86 1.99 15.78 25.88
N SER A 87 1.86 14.44 25.79
CA SER A 87 1.90 13.71 24.52
C SER A 87 0.70 12.81 24.29
N PHE A 88 0.30 12.71 23.01
CA PHE A 88 -0.79 11.88 22.51
C PHE A 88 -0.34 11.16 21.24
N TYR A 89 -1.05 10.12 20.84
CA TYR A 89 -0.77 9.41 19.60
C TYR A 89 -2.03 8.89 18.92
N PHE A 90 -1.90 8.76 17.61
CA PHE A 90 -2.95 8.31 16.70
C PHE A 90 -2.36 7.29 15.73
N GLN A 91 -3.21 6.54 15.02
CA GLN A 91 -2.76 5.60 14.00
C GLN A 91 -3.40 5.93 12.67
N PHE A 92 -2.60 5.94 11.61
CA PHE A 92 -3.07 6.14 10.25
C PHE A 92 -2.55 5.01 9.38
N TRP A 93 -3.39 4.48 8.51
CA TRP A 93 -3.00 3.54 7.49
C TRP A 93 -2.18 4.27 6.43
N GLN A 94 -0.93 3.89 6.24
CA GLN A 94 -0.06 4.37 5.17
C GLN A 94 0.45 3.17 4.38
N TYR A 95 0.03 3.10 3.13
CA TYR A 95 0.60 2.17 2.16
C TYR A 95 0.66 0.71 2.65
N GLY A 96 -0.43 0.20 3.22
CA GLY A 96 -0.53 -1.18 3.69
C GLY A 96 -0.26 -1.38 5.18
N GLU A 97 0.33 -0.40 5.85
CA GLU A 97 0.76 -0.50 7.24
C GLU A 97 0.11 0.56 8.11
N TRP A 98 -0.10 0.27 9.39
CA TRP A 98 -0.61 1.23 10.35
C TRP A 98 0.55 1.97 11.02
N GLU A 99 0.70 3.25 10.71
CA GLU A 99 1.74 4.11 11.27
C GLU A 99 1.23 4.85 12.51
N LYS A 100 1.98 4.74 13.60
CA LYS A 100 1.71 5.46 14.84
C LYS A 100 2.31 6.86 14.80
N VAL A 101 1.47 7.88 14.80
CA VAL A 101 1.88 9.28 14.82
C VAL A 101 1.74 9.84 16.24
N LYS A 102 2.87 10.19 16.86
CA LYS A 102 2.91 10.84 18.17
C LYS A 102 3.04 12.35 18.01
N VAL A 103 2.25 13.10 18.78
CA VAL A 103 2.26 14.57 18.83
C VAL A 103 2.30 15.07 20.27
N ASP A 104 2.83 16.27 20.48
CA ASP A 104 2.54 17.02 21.71
C ASP A 104 1.13 17.64 21.66
N ASP A 105 0.63 18.10 22.81
CA ASP A 105 -0.71 18.69 22.90
C ASP A 105 -0.78 20.20 22.70
N LEU A 106 0.27 20.85 22.19
CA LEU A 106 0.21 22.27 21.85
C LEU A 106 -0.72 22.47 20.65
N LEU A 107 -1.79 23.24 20.81
CA LEU A 107 -2.78 23.50 19.76
C LEU A 107 -2.76 24.98 19.33
N PRO A 108 -2.98 25.28 18.03
CA PRO A 108 -3.11 26.65 17.55
C PRO A 108 -4.33 27.35 18.12
N THR A 109 -4.13 28.54 18.68
CA THR A 109 -5.18 29.37 19.28
C THR A 109 -5.08 30.82 18.87
N GLN A 110 -6.20 31.54 18.96
CA GLN A 110 -6.26 32.99 18.86
C GLN A 110 -7.16 33.52 19.97
N LYS A 111 -6.65 34.45 20.78
CA LYS A 111 -7.35 34.99 21.97
C LYS A 111 -7.86 33.88 22.91
N GLY A 112 -7.06 32.82 23.08
CA GLY A 112 -7.37 31.69 23.97
C GLY A 112 -8.47 30.73 23.46
N LYS A 113 -8.83 30.79 22.17
CA LYS A 113 -9.75 29.83 21.53
C LYS A 113 -9.04 29.06 20.42
N LEU A 114 -9.38 27.79 20.26
CA LEU A 114 -8.93 26.98 19.11
C LEU A 114 -9.39 27.65 17.81
N ILE A 115 -8.52 27.64 16.80
CA ILE A 115 -8.80 28.21 15.47
C ILE A 115 -9.11 27.16 14.41
N TYR A 116 -8.68 25.92 14.60
CA TYR A 116 -8.95 24.78 13.70
C TYR A 116 -10.02 23.86 14.28
N LEU A 117 -10.02 22.56 13.97
CA LEU A 117 -11.03 21.61 14.43
C LEU A 117 -11.21 21.69 15.95
N CYS A 118 -12.46 21.79 16.41
CA CYS A 118 -12.83 21.70 17.81
C CYS A 118 -14.11 20.88 18.04
N SER A 119 -14.32 20.43 19.29
CA SER A 119 -15.57 19.82 19.72
C SER A 119 -16.58 20.89 20.15
N SER A 120 -17.87 20.55 20.03
CA SER A 120 -18.95 21.35 20.62
C SER A 120 -18.92 21.31 22.16
N GLU A 121 -18.35 20.25 22.76
CA GLU A 121 -18.01 20.18 24.17
C GLU A 121 -16.65 20.84 24.43
N LYS A 122 -16.66 21.97 25.16
CA LYS A 122 -15.49 22.82 25.42
C LYS A 122 -14.41 22.15 26.26
N ARG A 123 -14.72 21.04 26.92
CA ARG A 123 -13.76 20.26 27.70
C ARG A 123 -13.07 19.19 26.87
N GLU A 124 -13.48 18.92 25.65
CA GLU A 124 -13.00 17.79 24.85
C GLU A 124 -11.99 18.22 23.77
N PHE A 125 -10.93 17.42 23.55
CA PHE A 125 -9.80 17.80 22.68
C PHE A 125 -9.26 16.70 21.77
N TRP A 126 -9.81 15.47 21.77
CA TRP A 126 -9.29 14.38 20.93
C TRP A 126 -9.28 14.72 19.44
N SER A 127 -10.34 15.38 18.96
CA SER A 127 -10.54 15.67 17.54
C SER A 127 -9.57 16.74 17.03
N ALA A 128 -9.30 17.77 17.85
CA ALA A 128 -8.28 18.78 17.58
C ALA A 128 -6.85 18.17 17.54
N LEU A 129 -6.56 17.24 18.44
CA LEU A 129 -5.27 16.54 18.47
C LEU A 129 -5.13 15.54 17.31
N LEU A 130 -6.23 14.91 16.88
CA LEU A 130 -6.27 14.05 15.71
C LEU A 130 -5.95 14.83 14.44
N GLU A 131 -6.57 15.99 14.24
CA GLU A 131 -6.28 16.91 13.14
C GLU A 131 -4.79 17.31 13.15
N LYS A 132 -4.22 17.62 14.31
CA LYS A 132 -2.79 17.91 14.45
C LYS A 132 -1.91 16.73 14.04
N ALA A 133 -2.24 15.52 14.47
CA ALA A 133 -1.47 14.33 14.12
C ALA A 133 -1.55 14.04 12.62
N TYR A 134 -2.72 14.23 12.01
CA TYR A 134 -2.89 14.11 10.56
C TYR A 134 -2.11 15.21 9.81
N ALA A 135 -2.13 16.44 10.32
CA ALA A 135 -1.31 17.53 9.81
C ALA A 135 0.18 17.17 9.86
N LYS A 136 0.68 16.62 10.98
CA LYS A 136 2.06 16.14 11.10
C LYS A 136 2.39 15.09 10.03
N LEU A 137 1.53 14.09 9.86
CA LEU A 137 1.69 13.05 8.85
C LEU A 137 1.78 13.62 7.42
N LYS A 138 0.99 14.66 7.12
CA LYS A 138 0.95 15.30 5.79
C LYS A 138 1.96 16.44 5.61
N GLY A 139 2.77 16.77 6.62
CA GLY A 139 3.82 17.80 6.54
C GLY A 139 3.42 19.20 7.00
N GLY A 140 2.29 19.35 7.70
CA GLY A 140 1.83 20.58 8.36
C GLY A 140 0.36 20.90 8.09
N TYR A 141 -0.22 21.82 8.87
CA TYR A 141 -1.62 22.23 8.71
C TYR A 141 -1.95 22.79 7.32
N ARG A 142 -0.99 23.49 6.69
CA ARG A 142 -1.16 23.99 5.32
C ARG A 142 -1.35 22.88 4.29
N ALA A 143 -0.81 21.68 4.53
CA ALA A 143 -0.97 20.53 3.64
C ALA A 143 -2.38 19.93 3.67
N LEU A 144 -3.19 20.28 4.69
CA LEU A 144 -4.58 19.85 4.81
C LEU A 144 -5.56 20.80 4.09
N ASN A 145 -5.11 21.98 3.66
CA ASN A 145 -5.94 22.94 2.96
C ASN A 145 -6.33 22.39 1.58
N MET A 146 -7.63 22.22 1.34
CA MET A 146 -8.19 21.67 0.10
C MET A 146 -7.72 20.24 -0.20
N GLY A 147 -8.57 19.26 0.04
CA GLY A 147 -8.33 17.86 -0.27
C GLY A 147 -9.62 17.12 -0.60
N PHE A 148 -9.53 15.80 -0.65
CA PHE A 148 -10.67 14.94 -1.00
C PHE A 148 -10.95 13.92 0.10
N PRO A 149 -12.20 13.74 0.52
CA PRO A 149 -12.54 12.86 1.63
C PRO A 149 -12.04 11.42 1.46
N HIS A 150 -12.00 10.90 0.24
CA HIS A 150 -11.48 9.55 -0.04
C HIS A 150 -10.03 9.36 0.39
N GLU A 151 -9.18 10.38 0.32
CA GLU A 151 -7.80 10.27 0.80
C GLU A 151 -7.76 10.06 2.31
N ALA A 152 -8.54 10.84 3.07
CA ALA A 152 -8.63 10.72 4.52
C ALA A 152 -9.29 9.40 4.93
N MET A 153 -10.34 8.97 4.22
CA MET A 153 -10.99 7.69 4.49
C MET A 153 -10.03 6.52 4.30
N VAL A 154 -9.20 6.52 3.26
CA VAL A 154 -8.17 5.47 3.10
C VAL A 154 -7.15 5.53 4.24
N ASP A 155 -6.65 6.72 4.58
CA ASP A 155 -5.67 6.89 5.66
C ASP A 155 -6.22 6.50 7.04
N MET A 156 -7.54 6.53 7.25
CA MET A 156 -8.18 6.19 8.52
C MET A 156 -8.76 4.78 8.58
N THR A 157 -8.82 4.05 7.46
CA THR A 157 -9.49 2.73 7.43
C THR A 157 -8.67 1.64 6.75
N GLY A 158 -7.74 1.99 5.87
CA GLY A 158 -7.10 1.07 4.93
C GLY A 158 -8.04 0.50 3.86
N GLY A 159 -9.29 0.99 3.78
CA GLY A 159 -10.28 0.60 2.79
C GLY A 159 -9.96 1.08 1.38
N ILE A 160 -10.79 0.66 0.41
CA ILE A 160 -10.73 1.14 -0.97
C ILE A 160 -11.86 2.13 -1.20
N THR A 161 -11.53 3.32 -1.68
CA THR A 161 -12.55 4.36 -1.91
C THR A 161 -12.76 4.62 -3.40
N GLU A 162 -14.01 4.48 -3.85
CA GLU A 162 -14.42 4.89 -5.19
C GLU A 162 -15.15 6.24 -5.18
N VAL A 163 -14.99 7.01 -6.26
CA VAL A 163 -15.70 8.28 -6.46
C VAL A 163 -16.74 8.10 -7.56
N LEU A 164 -18.00 8.31 -7.21
CA LEU A 164 -19.16 8.07 -8.05
C LEU A 164 -19.88 9.38 -8.37
N THR A 165 -20.33 9.50 -9.62
CA THR A 165 -21.24 10.59 -10.03
C THR A 165 -22.67 10.15 -9.78
N VAL A 166 -23.38 10.83 -8.88
CA VAL A 166 -24.74 10.48 -8.43
C VAL A 166 -25.72 10.40 -9.60
N ALA A 167 -25.59 11.31 -10.59
CA ALA A 167 -26.43 11.31 -11.79
C ALA A 167 -26.29 10.02 -12.64
N SER A 168 -25.12 9.39 -12.62
CA SER A 168 -24.79 8.17 -13.38
C SER A 168 -25.22 6.88 -12.68
N LEU A 169 -25.67 6.95 -11.43
CA LEU A 169 -26.10 5.79 -10.66
C LEU A 169 -27.49 5.27 -11.12
N PRO A 170 -27.83 4.00 -10.81
CA PRO A 170 -29.13 3.42 -11.11
C PRO A 170 -30.29 4.32 -10.64
N LYS A 171 -31.44 4.22 -11.31
CA LYS A 171 -32.63 5.03 -10.96
C LYS A 171 -33.06 4.83 -9.50
N ASP A 172 -33.07 3.57 -9.07
CA ASP A 172 -33.31 3.18 -7.68
C ASP A 172 -32.00 3.30 -6.88
N LEU A 173 -31.76 4.49 -6.33
CA LEU A 173 -30.55 4.79 -5.57
C LEU A 173 -30.57 4.10 -4.19
N ALA A 174 -31.74 3.93 -3.59
CA ALA A 174 -31.85 3.28 -2.29
C ALA A 174 -31.50 1.79 -2.39
N ALA A 175 -31.98 1.09 -3.42
CA ALA A 175 -31.58 -0.30 -3.68
C ALA A 175 -30.07 -0.44 -3.93
N PHE A 176 -29.43 0.56 -4.54
CA PHE A 176 -27.97 0.59 -4.72
C PHE A 176 -27.21 0.81 -3.39
N LEU A 177 -27.69 1.73 -2.53
CA LEU A 177 -27.02 2.11 -1.29
C LEU A 177 -27.19 1.07 -0.16
N LYS A 178 -28.34 0.41 -0.08
CA LYS A 178 -28.65 -0.59 0.95
C LYS A 178 -27.55 -1.66 1.14
N PRO A 179 -27.11 -2.40 0.10
CA PRO A 179 -26.07 -3.42 0.27
C PRO A 179 -24.69 -2.82 0.59
N ILE A 180 -24.40 -1.61 0.10
CA ILE A 180 -23.14 -0.91 0.36
C ILE A 180 -23.05 -0.54 1.85
N LEU A 181 -24.11 0.07 2.40
CA LEU A 181 -24.20 0.43 3.81
C LEU A 181 -24.27 -0.80 4.72
N ALA A 182 -24.98 -1.86 4.30
CA ALA A 182 -25.07 -3.11 5.07
C ALA A 182 -23.72 -3.84 5.19
N LYS A 183 -22.80 -3.65 4.24
CA LYS A 183 -21.39 -4.08 4.33
C LYS A 183 -20.50 -3.15 5.17
N GLY A 184 -21.08 -2.12 5.80
CA GLY A 184 -20.38 -1.17 6.66
C GLY A 184 -19.55 -0.13 5.91
N ALA A 185 -19.82 0.12 4.62
CA ALA A 185 -19.09 1.12 3.87
C ALA A 185 -19.35 2.54 4.41
N LEU A 186 -18.30 3.37 4.42
CA LEU A 186 -18.40 4.79 4.75
C LEU A 186 -18.75 5.57 3.49
N ILE A 187 -19.68 6.52 3.58
CA ILE A 187 -20.12 7.30 2.42
C ILE A 187 -20.05 8.79 2.73
N ASN A 188 -19.33 9.51 1.90
CA ASN A 188 -19.34 10.97 1.87
C ASN A 188 -19.99 11.47 0.58
N CYS A 189 -20.53 12.68 0.60
CA CYS A 189 -21.14 13.30 -0.57
C CYS A 189 -20.85 14.80 -0.64
N ALA A 190 -20.95 15.37 -1.83
CA ALA A 190 -20.76 16.80 -2.06
C ALA A 190 -21.61 17.32 -3.20
N ASN A 191 -22.00 18.59 -3.10
CA ASN A 191 -22.59 19.34 -4.20
C ASN A 191 -21.53 20.23 -4.86
N CYS A 192 -21.16 19.97 -6.11
CA CYS A 192 -20.06 20.68 -6.78
C CYS A 192 -20.51 21.78 -7.76
N GLN A 193 -21.82 22.05 -7.86
CA GLN A 193 -22.42 22.89 -8.90
C GLN A 193 -22.30 24.41 -8.67
N GLY A 194 -21.98 24.84 -7.45
CA GLY A 194 -21.93 26.26 -7.08
C GLY A 194 -20.56 26.75 -6.58
N PRO A 195 -20.51 28.03 -6.15
CA PRO A 195 -19.31 28.64 -5.57
C PRO A 195 -19.02 28.11 -4.16
N LEU A 196 -17.73 28.04 -3.79
CA LEU A 196 -17.24 27.48 -2.53
C LEU A 196 -18.00 28.01 -1.31
N GLU A 197 -18.52 27.09 -0.49
CA GLU A 197 -19.16 27.33 0.82
C GLU A 197 -20.34 28.31 0.80
N GLN A 198 -20.96 28.52 -0.37
CA GLN A 198 -22.25 29.19 -0.47
C GLN A 198 -23.37 28.15 -0.43
N ARG A 199 -24.51 28.51 0.18
CA ARG A 199 -25.67 27.64 0.24
C ARG A 199 -26.58 27.79 -0.98
N ASN A 200 -27.19 26.69 -1.39
CA ASN A 200 -28.33 26.72 -2.31
C ASN A 200 -29.61 27.20 -1.59
N GLU A 201 -30.73 27.21 -2.30
CA GLU A 201 -32.04 27.64 -1.77
C GLU A 201 -32.61 26.74 -0.65
N PHE A 202 -32.03 25.55 -0.44
CA PHE A 202 -32.45 24.58 0.56
C PHE A 202 -31.39 24.36 1.66
N GLY A 203 -30.39 25.23 1.78
CA GLY A 203 -29.40 25.19 2.86
C GLY A 203 -28.14 24.34 2.59
N ILE A 204 -28.09 23.56 1.49
CA ILE A 204 -26.92 22.72 1.16
C ILE A 204 -25.78 23.59 0.62
N LEU A 205 -24.59 23.42 1.21
CA LEU A 205 -23.37 24.13 0.84
C LEU A 205 -22.71 23.50 -0.39
N PHE A 206 -22.26 24.35 -1.30
CA PHE A 206 -21.49 23.94 -2.46
C PHE A 206 -20.00 23.74 -2.11
N ARG A 207 -19.38 22.75 -2.75
CA ARG A 207 -17.97 22.36 -2.61
C ARG A 207 -17.59 22.10 -1.15
N HIS A 208 -18.53 21.52 -0.42
CA HIS A 208 -18.42 21.13 0.97
C HIS A 208 -18.71 19.64 1.10
N ALA A 209 -17.97 18.96 1.98
CA ALA A 209 -18.11 17.53 2.19
C ALA A 209 -19.11 17.23 3.31
N TYR A 210 -20.06 16.36 3.02
CA TYR A 210 -21.05 15.83 3.95
C TYR A 210 -20.86 14.32 4.13
N SER A 211 -21.37 13.77 5.23
CA SER A 211 -21.37 12.34 5.51
C SER A 211 -22.78 11.77 5.39
N VAL A 212 -22.95 10.63 4.74
CA VAL A 212 -24.21 9.87 4.77
C VAL A 212 -24.17 8.93 5.97
N THR A 213 -25.08 9.13 6.92
CA THR A 213 -25.08 8.45 8.23
C THR A 213 -26.24 7.48 8.42
N GLY A 214 -27.12 7.32 7.43
CA GLY A 214 -28.26 6.39 7.50
C GLY A 214 -29.10 6.34 6.23
N LEU A 215 -29.84 5.24 6.06
CA LEU A 215 -30.79 5.02 4.97
C LEU A 215 -31.95 4.18 5.49
N GLU A 216 -33.16 4.73 5.46
CA GLU A 216 -34.31 4.15 6.15
C GLU A 216 -35.59 4.23 5.32
N ASN A 217 -36.41 3.17 5.41
CA ASN A 217 -37.77 3.15 4.87
C ASN A 217 -38.74 3.65 5.95
N VAL A 218 -39.31 4.83 5.77
CA VAL A 218 -40.17 5.48 6.75
C VAL A 218 -41.64 5.34 6.34
N LYS A 219 -42.43 4.69 7.20
CA LYS A 219 -43.88 4.57 7.02
C LYS A 219 -44.57 5.82 7.53
N THR A 220 -45.17 6.57 6.61
CA THR A 220 -46.06 7.70 6.92
C THR A 220 -47.51 7.22 7.03
N LYS A 221 -48.44 8.13 7.37
CA LYS A 221 -49.88 7.85 7.33
C LYS A 221 -50.41 7.45 5.95
N TYR A 222 -49.70 7.81 4.87
CA TYR A 222 -50.19 7.66 3.49
C TYR A 222 -49.38 6.66 2.67
N GLU A 223 -48.06 6.63 2.87
CA GLU A 223 -47.14 5.86 2.04
C GLU A 223 -45.85 5.52 2.78
N THR A 224 -44.98 4.73 2.15
CA THR A 224 -43.61 4.49 2.63
C THR A 224 -42.66 5.32 1.79
N VAL A 225 -41.81 6.12 2.43
CA VAL A 225 -40.83 6.99 1.79
C VAL A 225 -39.43 6.55 2.19
N GLU A 226 -38.49 6.54 1.25
CA GLU A 226 -37.09 6.24 1.52
C GLU A 226 -36.34 7.53 1.86
N LEU A 227 -35.81 7.62 3.08
CA LEU A 227 -35.07 8.76 3.57
C LEU A 227 -33.58 8.41 3.76
N VAL A 228 -32.72 9.37 3.45
CA VAL A 228 -31.29 9.33 3.74
C VAL A 228 -30.96 10.35 4.82
N ARG A 229 -30.12 9.95 5.78
CA ARG A 229 -29.60 10.84 6.83
C ARG A 229 -28.23 11.36 6.42
N VAL A 230 -28.05 12.67 6.50
CA VAL A 230 -26.84 13.37 6.07
C VAL A 230 -26.36 14.26 7.20
N HIS A 231 -25.05 14.31 7.42
CA HIS A 231 -24.42 15.12 8.46
C HIS A 231 -23.43 16.13 7.87
N ASN A 232 -23.56 17.38 8.29
CA ASN A 232 -22.67 18.49 8.00
C ASN A 232 -21.61 18.61 9.10
N PRO A 233 -20.30 18.43 8.80
CA PRO A 233 -19.23 18.54 9.79
C PRO A 233 -19.01 19.97 10.35
N TRP A 234 -19.80 20.96 9.95
CA TRP A 234 -19.85 22.26 10.62
C TRP A 234 -20.70 22.26 11.89
N GLY A 235 -21.52 21.23 12.10
CA GLY A 235 -22.47 21.14 13.20
C GLY A 235 -23.63 22.16 13.11
N LYS A 236 -23.89 22.67 11.91
CA LYS A 236 -24.89 23.70 11.57
C LYS A 236 -25.08 23.78 10.05
N MET A 237 -25.99 24.63 9.59
CA MET A 237 -26.35 24.84 8.18
C MET A 237 -26.93 23.56 7.57
N GLU A 238 -28.12 23.21 8.06
CA GLU A 238 -28.88 22.02 7.68
C GLU A 238 -29.78 22.22 6.45
N TRP A 239 -30.39 21.12 6.03
CA TRP A 239 -31.42 21.08 5.00
C TRP A 239 -32.69 21.83 5.44
N GLU A 240 -33.13 22.78 4.62
CA GLU A 240 -34.33 23.61 4.84
C GLU A 240 -35.55 23.13 4.01
N GLY A 241 -35.41 22.04 3.23
CA GLY A 241 -36.47 21.48 2.37
C GLY A 241 -37.43 20.49 3.08
N PRO A 242 -38.17 19.68 2.30
CA PRO A 242 -39.03 18.61 2.82
C PRO A 242 -38.27 17.68 3.78
N TRP A 243 -38.88 17.27 4.89
CA TRP A 243 -38.25 16.48 5.95
C TRP A 243 -37.19 17.22 6.81
N SER A 244 -37.00 18.53 6.63
CA SER A 244 -36.15 19.33 7.52
C SER A 244 -36.57 19.23 8.99
N ASP A 245 -35.59 19.35 9.89
CA ASP A 245 -35.81 19.10 11.32
C ASP A 245 -36.71 20.15 11.97
N MET A 246 -36.49 21.42 11.62
CA MET A 246 -37.21 22.55 12.21
C MET A 246 -38.57 22.80 11.54
N ASN A 247 -38.65 22.69 10.21
CA ASN A 247 -39.80 23.18 9.44
C ASN A 247 -40.52 22.10 8.62
N GLY A 248 -40.08 20.85 8.62
CA GLY A 248 -40.66 19.77 7.82
C GLY A 248 -42.03 19.30 8.32
N PRO A 249 -43.16 19.65 7.64
CA PRO A 249 -44.50 19.21 8.07
C PRO A 249 -44.71 17.70 7.89
N GLU A 250 -43.88 17.03 7.08
CA GLU A 250 -43.96 15.60 6.78
C GLU A 250 -43.84 14.75 8.06
N TRP A 251 -43.03 15.19 9.03
CA TRP A 251 -42.86 14.52 10.30
C TRP A 251 -44.15 14.37 11.10
N SER A 252 -45.13 15.27 10.93
CA SER A 252 -46.46 15.15 11.56
C SER A 252 -47.28 13.94 11.08
N HIS A 253 -46.87 13.34 9.96
CA HIS A 253 -47.44 12.13 9.38
C HIS A 253 -46.67 10.86 9.76
N VAL A 254 -45.57 10.97 10.52
CA VAL A 254 -44.79 9.85 11.05
C VAL A 254 -45.12 9.65 12.52
N ARG A 255 -45.37 8.41 12.94
CA ARG A 255 -45.68 8.08 14.34
C ARG A 255 -44.49 8.38 15.24
N GLU A 256 -44.73 8.73 16.51
CA GLU A 256 -43.66 9.06 17.46
C GLU A 256 -42.69 7.89 17.67
N GLU A 257 -43.16 6.64 17.63
CA GLU A 257 -42.28 5.47 17.76
C GLU A 257 -41.32 5.35 16.58
N GLU A 258 -41.79 5.63 15.37
CA GLU A 258 -40.94 5.64 14.17
C GLU A 258 -39.96 6.81 14.19
N GLN A 259 -40.37 8.00 14.65
CA GLN A 259 -39.44 9.13 14.80
C GLN A 259 -38.33 8.84 15.82
N LYS A 260 -38.66 8.16 16.92
CA LYS A 260 -37.65 7.70 17.90
C LYS A 260 -36.73 6.63 17.31
N ARG A 261 -37.25 5.71 16.49
CA ARG A 261 -36.44 4.69 15.78
C ARG A 261 -35.42 5.31 14.84
N LEU A 262 -35.75 6.46 14.25
CA LEU A 262 -34.89 7.21 13.33
C LEU A 262 -33.88 8.13 14.04
N ASP A 263 -33.87 8.13 15.38
CA ASP A 263 -33.10 9.08 16.20
C ASP A 263 -33.29 10.53 15.75
N ARG A 264 -34.52 10.92 15.37
CA ARG A 264 -34.81 12.29 14.95
C ARG A 264 -34.61 13.26 16.11
N VAL A 265 -33.76 14.25 15.90
CA VAL A 265 -33.53 15.35 16.84
C VAL A 265 -34.04 16.64 16.19
N GLN A 266 -34.83 17.43 16.91
CA GLN A 266 -35.27 18.75 16.42
C GLN A 266 -34.32 19.83 16.94
N LYS A 267 -33.16 19.96 16.32
CA LYS A 267 -32.10 20.87 16.76
C LYS A 267 -31.17 21.18 15.58
N GLU A 268 -30.64 22.40 15.55
CA GLU A 268 -29.53 22.75 14.67
C GLU A 268 -28.23 22.14 15.22
N ASP A 269 -27.87 20.97 14.73
CA ASP A 269 -26.67 20.23 15.07
C ASP A 269 -25.90 19.67 13.87
N GLY A 270 -26.36 19.96 12.65
CA GLY A 270 -25.74 19.63 11.38
C GLY A 270 -26.22 18.31 10.77
N GLU A 271 -26.95 17.47 11.51
CA GLU A 271 -27.56 16.26 10.97
C GLU A 271 -28.99 16.52 10.51
N PHE A 272 -29.41 15.91 9.41
CA PHE A 272 -30.78 16.03 8.92
C PHE A 272 -31.18 14.83 8.07
N TRP A 273 -32.48 14.59 7.97
CA TRP A 273 -33.05 13.64 7.01
C TRP A 273 -33.57 14.35 5.77
N MET A 274 -33.47 13.69 4.62
CA MET A 274 -34.09 14.13 3.37
C MET A 274 -34.54 12.93 2.54
N ALA A 275 -35.44 13.14 1.57
CA ALA A 275 -35.83 12.08 0.66
C ALA A 275 -34.66 11.67 -0.26
N VAL A 276 -34.53 10.37 -0.59
CA VAL A 276 -33.50 9.88 -1.53
C VAL A 276 -33.60 10.56 -2.91
N SER A 277 -34.82 10.93 -3.32
CA SER A 277 -35.06 11.71 -4.54
C SER A 277 -34.45 13.11 -4.48
N ASP A 278 -34.51 13.77 -3.32
CA ASP A 278 -33.97 15.11 -3.11
C ASP A 278 -32.45 15.04 -2.99
N PHE A 279 -31.92 14.00 -2.36
CA PHE A 279 -30.49 13.73 -2.31
C PHE A 279 -29.90 13.64 -3.74
N ARG A 280 -30.54 12.88 -4.63
CA ARG A 280 -30.11 12.77 -6.04
C ARG A 280 -30.10 14.10 -6.78
N GLN A 281 -30.98 15.03 -6.42
CA GLN A 281 -31.08 16.35 -7.05
C GLN A 281 -30.09 17.36 -6.46
N ASN A 282 -29.71 17.20 -5.19
CA ASN A 282 -28.90 18.17 -4.46
C ASN A 282 -27.44 17.75 -4.30
N PHE A 283 -27.07 16.49 -4.56
CA PHE A 283 -25.69 15.99 -4.48
C PHE A 283 -25.23 15.43 -5.82
N GLU A 284 -24.02 15.79 -6.24
CA GLU A 284 -23.45 15.39 -7.52
C GLU A 284 -22.42 14.28 -7.38
N SER A 285 -21.60 14.36 -6.33
CA SER A 285 -20.51 13.43 -6.08
C SER A 285 -20.77 12.63 -4.81
N MET A 286 -20.43 11.35 -4.85
CA MET A 286 -20.49 10.43 -3.73
C MET A 286 -19.19 9.62 -3.66
N GLU A 287 -18.55 9.58 -2.50
CA GLU A 287 -17.31 8.88 -2.26
C GLU A 287 -17.59 7.73 -1.30
N VAL A 288 -17.38 6.49 -1.77
CA VAL A 288 -17.76 5.26 -1.06
C VAL A 288 -16.51 4.50 -0.68
N CYS A 289 -16.23 4.41 0.62
CA CYS A 289 -15.11 3.66 1.18
C CYS A 289 -15.56 2.24 1.55
N HIS A 290 -15.12 1.27 0.75
CA HIS A 290 -15.36 -0.16 0.98
C HIS A 290 -14.36 -0.71 1.97
N LEU A 291 -14.87 -1.38 3.00
CA LEU A 291 -14.09 -1.96 4.08
C LEU A 291 -13.92 -3.47 3.89
N SER A 292 -12.78 -4.00 4.33
CA SER A 292 -12.49 -5.43 4.31
C SER A 292 -12.84 -6.11 5.64
N GLU A 293 -12.85 -7.45 5.63
CA GLU A 293 -13.05 -8.26 6.85
C GLU A 293 -11.97 -8.00 7.90
N GLU A 294 -10.75 -7.65 7.50
CA GLU A 294 -9.68 -7.25 8.41
C GLU A 294 -9.97 -5.91 9.11
N THR A 295 -10.68 -5.00 8.43
CA THR A 295 -11.02 -3.68 8.93
C THR A 295 -12.23 -3.75 9.88
N LEU A 296 -13.26 -4.53 9.52
CA LEU A 296 -14.49 -4.69 10.30
C LEU A 296 -14.40 -5.88 11.26
N SER A 297 -13.78 -5.69 12.43
CA SER A 297 -13.58 -6.75 13.44
C SER A 297 -14.83 -7.16 14.24
N GLU A 298 -16.04 -7.11 13.66
CA GLU A 298 -17.29 -7.43 14.38
C GLU A 298 -17.86 -8.83 14.03
N PRO A 299 -17.89 -9.76 15.00
CA PRO A 299 -18.50 -11.07 14.80
C PRO A 299 -20.04 -10.97 14.79
N GLY A 300 -20.67 -11.40 13.69
CA GLY A 300 -22.13 -11.62 13.62
C GLY A 300 -22.91 -10.76 12.62
N ALA A 301 -22.27 -9.94 11.80
CA ALA A 301 -22.94 -9.17 10.75
C ALA A 301 -23.61 -10.09 9.70
N THR A 302 -24.83 -9.76 9.28
CA THR A 302 -25.64 -10.53 8.31
C THR A 302 -25.09 -10.47 6.90
N GLN A 303 -24.47 -9.35 6.50
CA GLN A 303 -23.70 -9.25 5.25
C GLN A 303 -22.21 -9.23 5.58
N ARG A 304 -21.44 -10.05 4.85
CA ARG A 304 -20.01 -10.23 5.10
C ARG A 304 -19.23 -9.11 4.40
N PRO A 305 -18.18 -8.57 5.06
CA PRO A 305 -17.26 -7.63 4.41
C PRO A 305 -16.53 -8.27 3.23
N TRP A 306 -15.92 -7.42 2.40
CA TRP A 306 -15.07 -7.86 1.31
C TRP A 306 -13.84 -8.66 1.81
N ASN A 307 -13.43 -9.67 1.05
CA ASN A 307 -12.09 -10.25 1.19
C ASN A 307 -11.09 -9.33 0.47
N CYS A 308 -10.01 -8.96 1.14
CA CYS A 308 -8.99 -8.07 0.59
C CYS A 308 -7.69 -8.82 0.37
N THR A 309 -7.15 -8.71 -0.84
CA THR A 309 -5.76 -9.06 -1.11
C THR A 309 -4.97 -7.83 -1.49
N MET A 310 -3.75 -7.74 -0.98
CA MET A 310 -2.87 -6.59 -1.14
C MET A 310 -1.52 -7.05 -1.67
N HIS A 311 -1.04 -6.38 -2.71
CA HIS A 311 0.24 -6.67 -3.34
C HIS A 311 1.04 -5.38 -3.49
N HIS A 312 2.29 -5.40 -3.01
CA HIS A 312 3.24 -4.33 -3.28
C HIS A 312 3.92 -4.56 -4.62
N GLY A 313 4.14 -3.48 -5.38
CA GLY A 313 4.82 -3.54 -6.66
C GLY A 313 5.60 -2.29 -6.98
N SER A 314 6.36 -2.33 -8.06
CA SER A 314 7.12 -1.18 -8.58
C SER A 314 7.08 -1.17 -10.10
N TRP A 315 6.95 0.03 -10.67
CA TRP A 315 7.30 0.29 -12.06
C TRP A 315 8.80 0.59 -12.13
N VAL A 316 9.49 -0.13 -13.00
CA VAL A 316 10.92 -0.01 -13.18
C VAL A 316 11.18 0.30 -14.66
N PRO A 317 12.02 1.31 -14.97
CA PRO A 317 12.38 1.62 -16.34
C PRO A 317 12.89 0.39 -17.09
N HIS A 318 12.50 0.24 -18.36
CA HIS A 318 12.90 -0.84 -19.26
C HIS A 318 12.40 -2.25 -18.89
N ILE A 319 11.58 -2.39 -17.85
CA ILE A 319 10.92 -3.65 -17.47
C ILE A 319 9.44 -3.57 -17.85
N SER A 320 8.86 -4.69 -18.31
CA SER A 320 7.42 -4.80 -18.55
C SER A 320 6.62 -4.56 -17.26
N ASN A 321 5.40 -4.03 -17.41
CA ASN A 321 4.53 -3.81 -16.25
C ASN A 321 4.23 -5.12 -15.50
N PRO A 322 4.21 -5.10 -14.15
CA PRO A 322 3.84 -6.27 -13.35
C PRO A 322 2.45 -6.80 -13.72
N GLN A 323 2.22 -8.11 -13.51
CA GLN A 323 0.94 -8.77 -13.81
C GLN A 323 0.41 -9.52 -12.60
N PHE A 324 -0.91 -9.49 -12.41
CA PHE A 324 -1.57 -10.18 -11.30
C PHE A 324 -2.74 -11.01 -11.84
N HIS A 325 -2.79 -12.29 -11.49
CA HIS A 325 -3.90 -13.17 -11.81
C HIS A 325 -5.08 -12.91 -10.88
N LEU A 326 -6.21 -12.53 -11.45
CA LEU A 326 -7.50 -12.45 -10.77
C LEU A 326 -8.31 -13.71 -11.10
N THR A 327 -8.65 -14.47 -10.07
CA THR A 327 -9.38 -15.74 -10.18
C THR A 327 -10.74 -15.58 -9.52
N LEU A 328 -11.79 -15.65 -10.35
CA LEU A 328 -13.19 -15.50 -9.97
C LEU A 328 -13.87 -16.87 -10.17
N LEU A 329 -14.25 -17.55 -9.10
CA LEU A 329 -14.80 -18.92 -9.14
C LEU A 329 -16.19 -19.00 -8.49
N GLU A 330 -16.45 -18.17 -7.47
CA GLU A 330 -17.71 -18.15 -6.73
C GLU A 330 -18.47 -16.87 -7.06
N GLU A 331 -19.73 -17.02 -7.46
CA GLU A 331 -20.66 -15.93 -7.79
C GLU A 331 -21.14 -15.22 -6.52
N ASP A 332 -21.65 -14.00 -6.66
CA ASP A 332 -22.11 -13.21 -5.52
C ASP A 332 -23.32 -13.89 -4.83
N ASP A 333 -23.32 -13.91 -3.49
CA ASP A 333 -24.45 -14.37 -2.66
C ASP A 333 -25.64 -13.37 -2.67
N ASP A 334 -25.97 -12.80 -3.83
CA ASP A 334 -27.11 -11.91 -4.02
C ASP A 334 -28.27 -12.64 -4.72
N PRO A 335 -29.34 -13.03 -4.01
CA PRO A 335 -30.48 -13.74 -4.61
C PRO A 335 -31.27 -12.87 -5.60
N SER A 336 -30.98 -11.56 -5.68
CA SER A 336 -31.55 -10.63 -6.63
C SER A 336 -30.67 -10.37 -7.86
N ASP A 337 -29.45 -10.95 -7.94
CA ASP A 337 -28.60 -10.88 -9.11
C ASP A 337 -29.05 -11.89 -10.20
N PRO A 338 -29.57 -11.43 -11.35
CA PRO A 338 -29.97 -12.32 -12.43
C PRO A 338 -28.80 -12.82 -13.29
N GLU A 339 -27.61 -12.21 -13.17
CA GLU A 339 -26.49 -12.43 -14.10
C GLU A 339 -25.46 -13.46 -13.61
N LEU A 340 -25.55 -13.93 -12.35
CA LEU A 340 -24.64 -14.92 -11.76
C LEU A 340 -23.17 -14.47 -11.93
N THR A 341 -22.88 -13.26 -11.47
CA THR A 341 -21.56 -12.63 -11.65
C THR A 341 -20.75 -12.60 -10.37
N CYS A 342 -19.44 -12.40 -10.50
CA CYS A 342 -18.53 -12.13 -9.40
C CYS A 342 -18.23 -10.63 -9.37
N SER A 343 -18.62 -9.95 -8.28
CA SER A 343 -18.31 -8.55 -8.02
C SER A 343 -16.93 -8.38 -7.41
N PHE A 344 -16.24 -7.31 -7.81
CA PHE A 344 -14.94 -6.96 -7.26
C PHE A 344 -14.64 -5.47 -7.35
N LEU A 345 -13.68 -5.02 -6.56
CA LEU A 345 -12.97 -3.75 -6.73
C LEU A 345 -11.47 -3.99 -6.86
N VAL A 346 -10.83 -3.34 -7.82
CA VAL A 346 -9.37 -3.30 -7.97
C VAL A 346 -8.92 -1.86 -7.79
N ALA A 347 -8.05 -1.59 -6.82
CA ALA A 347 -7.47 -0.29 -6.58
C ALA A 347 -5.95 -0.31 -6.75
N LEU A 348 -5.43 0.68 -7.45
CA LEU A 348 -4.01 0.90 -7.65
C LEU A 348 -3.65 2.24 -7.03
N MET A 349 -2.81 2.20 -6.01
CA MET A 349 -2.30 3.36 -5.29
C MET A 349 -0.81 3.57 -5.56
N GLN A 350 -0.41 4.76 -6.00
CA GLN A 350 0.99 5.15 -6.07
C GLN A 350 1.49 5.67 -4.72
N LYS A 351 2.74 5.36 -4.36
CA LYS A 351 3.33 5.80 -3.09
C LYS A 351 3.96 7.19 -3.18
N HIS A 352 4.03 7.87 -2.04
CA HIS A 352 4.79 9.12 -1.82
C HIS A 352 4.36 10.38 -2.58
N GLN A 353 3.11 10.46 -3.08
CA GLN A 353 2.63 11.62 -3.81
C GLN A 353 2.75 12.93 -3.00
N ARG A 354 2.26 13.01 -1.76
CA ARG A 354 2.29 14.24 -0.95
C ARG A 354 3.68 14.57 -0.37
N LEU A 355 4.42 13.57 0.12
CA LEU A 355 5.72 13.78 0.77
C LEU A 355 6.88 14.03 -0.22
N ARG A 356 6.86 13.37 -1.39
CA ARG A 356 7.94 13.45 -2.39
C ARG A 356 7.49 14.10 -3.70
N GLY A 357 6.23 14.51 -3.84
CA GLY A 357 5.71 15.15 -5.06
C GLY A 357 5.61 14.20 -6.25
N VAL A 358 5.34 12.91 -6.01
CA VAL A 358 5.20 11.91 -7.09
C VAL A 358 3.83 12.10 -7.76
N HIS A 359 3.83 12.43 -9.06
CA HIS A 359 2.60 12.70 -9.84
C HIS A 359 2.56 11.86 -11.12
N LEU A 360 2.69 10.54 -10.98
CA LEU A 360 2.57 9.63 -12.12
C LEU A 360 1.11 9.58 -12.58
N GLY A 361 0.89 9.58 -13.89
CA GLY A 361 -0.41 9.20 -14.43
C GLY A 361 -0.52 7.68 -14.34
N ILE A 362 -1.41 7.16 -13.49
CA ILE A 362 -1.53 5.71 -13.25
C ILE A 362 -2.85 5.16 -13.82
N GLY A 363 -2.85 3.89 -14.20
CA GLY A 363 -3.98 3.21 -14.82
C GLY A 363 -3.99 1.71 -14.53
N LEU A 364 -5.16 1.10 -14.70
CA LEU A 364 -5.36 -0.34 -14.56
C LEU A 364 -6.06 -0.89 -15.78
N ASP A 365 -5.58 -2.04 -16.25
CA ASP A 365 -6.21 -2.81 -17.31
C ASP A 365 -6.47 -4.25 -16.84
N ILE A 366 -7.67 -4.77 -17.11
CA ILE A 366 -8.09 -6.14 -16.78
C ILE A 366 -8.38 -6.90 -18.07
N TYR A 367 -7.73 -8.04 -18.26
CA TYR A 367 -7.86 -8.88 -19.44
C TYR A 367 -8.41 -10.26 -19.09
N LYS A 368 -9.17 -10.87 -20.00
CA LYS A 368 -9.60 -12.28 -19.86
C LYS A 368 -8.51 -13.23 -20.36
N VAL A 369 -8.25 -14.29 -19.60
CA VAL A 369 -7.29 -15.34 -20.00
C VAL A 369 -8.00 -16.40 -20.83
N HIS A 370 -7.49 -16.70 -22.02
CA HIS A 370 -7.95 -17.80 -22.87
C HIS A 370 -6.96 -18.97 -22.79
N GLN A 371 -7.49 -20.20 -22.71
CA GLN A 371 -6.81 -21.35 -22.12
C GLN A 371 -5.42 -21.71 -22.66
N HIS A 372 -4.92 -21.25 -23.81
CA HIS A 372 -3.62 -21.72 -24.34
C HIS A 372 -2.76 -20.61 -25.00
N ASN A 373 -3.08 -19.32 -24.83
CA ASN A 373 -2.21 -18.22 -25.28
C ASN A 373 -2.52 -16.91 -24.53
N LEU A 374 -1.49 -16.25 -23.98
CA LEU A 374 -1.51 -14.87 -23.46
C LEU A 374 -1.65 -13.83 -24.60
N SER A 375 -2.53 -14.07 -25.57
CA SER A 375 -2.83 -13.06 -26.59
C SER A 375 -3.80 -12.05 -25.99
N LEU A 376 -3.26 -11.12 -25.20
CA LEU A 376 -3.94 -9.97 -24.61
C LEU A 376 -4.33 -9.00 -25.74
N ARG A 377 -5.43 -9.26 -26.44
CA ARG A 377 -5.79 -8.47 -27.63
C ARG A 377 -6.32 -7.09 -27.25
N HIS A 378 -7.24 -7.02 -26.29
CA HIS A 378 -7.80 -5.77 -25.75
C HIS A 378 -8.21 -5.95 -24.29
N PRO A 379 -8.08 -4.91 -23.44
CA PRO A 379 -8.56 -4.95 -22.08
C PRO A 379 -10.09 -5.07 -22.07
N LEU A 380 -10.60 -5.89 -21.16
CA LEU A 380 -12.03 -6.06 -20.93
C LEU A 380 -12.59 -4.89 -20.11
N ILE A 381 -11.81 -4.45 -19.12
CA ILE A 381 -12.10 -3.29 -18.29
C ILE A 381 -10.82 -2.49 -18.12
N SER A 382 -10.91 -1.18 -18.29
CA SER A 382 -9.81 -0.25 -18.07
C SER A 382 -10.28 0.91 -17.21
N THR A 383 -9.36 1.57 -16.52
CA THR A 383 -9.66 2.89 -15.96
C THR A 383 -10.03 3.87 -17.07
N GLN A 384 -10.81 4.91 -16.74
CA GLN A 384 -11.16 5.99 -17.67
C GLN A 384 -9.93 6.88 -17.93
N GLY A 385 -8.98 6.35 -18.70
CA GLY A 385 -7.67 6.96 -18.93
C GLY A 385 -6.72 6.81 -17.73
N TYR A 386 -5.53 7.40 -17.89
CA TYR A 386 -4.54 7.51 -16.82
C TYR A 386 -4.81 8.78 -16.02
N ALA A 387 -4.77 8.67 -14.69
CA ALA A 387 -5.06 9.78 -13.80
C ALA A 387 -3.87 10.09 -12.89
N GLN A 388 -3.57 11.38 -12.68
CA GLN A 388 -2.58 11.85 -11.72
C GLN A 388 -3.14 11.92 -10.30
N ARG A 389 -3.80 10.84 -9.86
CA ARG A 389 -4.39 10.71 -8.52
C ARG A 389 -3.54 9.78 -7.65
N THR A 390 -3.64 9.90 -6.33
CA THR A 390 -2.99 8.95 -5.40
C THR A 390 -3.43 7.52 -5.69
N GLU A 391 -4.70 7.35 -6.05
CA GLU A 391 -5.32 6.05 -6.30
C GLU A 391 -6.32 6.10 -7.46
N VAL A 392 -6.38 5.02 -8.22
CA VAL A 392 -7.42 4.74 -9.22
C VAL A 392 -8.11 3.43 -8.89
N VAL A 393 -9.43 3.38 -9.06
CA VAL A 393 -10.27 2.23 -8.69
C VAL A 393 -11.11 1.78 -9.88
N ILE A 394 -11.16 0.48 -10.12
CA ILE A 394 -12.10 -0.19 -11.01
C ILE A 394 -13.09 -0.96 -10.14
N ARG A 395 -14.38 -0.66 -10.31
CA ARG A 395 -15.47 -1.53 -9.86
C ARG A 395 -15.96 -2.34 -11.04
N GLY A 396 -16.05 -3.66 -10.87
CA GLY A 396 -16.42 -4.57 -11.94
C GLY A 396 -17.31 -5.72 -11.48
N ARG A 397 -18.01 -6.28 -12.46
CA ARG A 397 -18.77 -7.54 -12.35
C ARG A 397 -18.40 -8.37 -13.55
N LEU A 398 -17.88 -9.56 -13.32
CA LEU A 398 -17.43 -10.46 -14.37
C LEU A 398 -17.94 -11.87 -14.11
N ALA A 399 -18.21 -12.62 -15.19
CA ALA A 399 -18.52 -14.05 -15.06
C ALA A 399 -17.34 -14.81 -14.42
N PRO A 400 -17.60 -15.98 -13.79
CA PRO A 400 -16.53 -16.83 -13.30
C PRO A 400 -15.48 -17.14 -14.37
N GLY A 401 -14.20 -17.03 -14.00
CA GLY A 401 -13.06 -17.27 -14.87
C GLY A 401 -11.74 -16.72 -14.35
N HIS A 402 -10.73 -16.78 -15.22
CA HIS A 402 -9.39 -16.26 -14.94
C HIS A 402 -9.10 -15.01 -15.75
N TYR A 403 -8.54 -14.02 -15.06
CA TYR A 403 -8.26 -12.69 -15.56
C TYR A 403 -6.83 -12.27 -15.18
N VAL A 404 -6.30 -11.27 -15.87
CA VAL A 404 -5.02 -10.64 -15.56
C VAL A 404 -5.24 -9.15 -15.36
N ILE A 405 -4.76 -8.63 -14.23
CA ILE A 405 -4.68 -7.22 -13.90
C ILE A 405 -3.28 -6.73 -14.24
N ILE A 406 -3.18 -5.65 -14.99
CA ILE A 406 -1.92 -4.98 -15.32
C ILE A 406 -1.99 -3.53 -14.82
N PRO A 407 -1.30 -3.19 -13.73
CA PRO A 407 -1.08 -1.80 -13.32
C PRO A 407 0.03 -1.15 -14.15
N SER A 408 -0.22 0.06 -14.64
CA SER A 408 0.69 0.77 -15.53
C SER A 408 0.74 2.26 -15.25
N THR A 409 1.77 2.89 -15.80
CA THR A 409 1.93 4.34 -15.89
C THR A 409 1.63 4.83 -17.31
N ALA A 410 1.26 6.11 -17.44
CA ALA A 410 0.88 6.74 -18.70
C ALA A 410 2.03 6.80 -19.69
N ASP A 411 3.23 7.16 -19.19
CA ASP A 411 4.45 7.19 -19.98
C ASP A 411 5.28 5.93 -19.71
N THR A 412 5.90 5.38 -20.74
CA THR A 412 6.80 4.24 -20.60
C THR A 412 8.07 4.63 -19.85
N ASN A 413 8.70 3.65 -19.21
CA ASN A 413 9.94 3.81 -18.46
C ASN A 413 9.87 4.77 -17.25
N GLN A 414 8.67 5.05 -16.71
CA GLN A 414 8.54 5.75 -15.45
C GLN A 414 8.84 4.83 -14.27
N GLN A 415 9.65 5.32 -13.33
CA GLN A 415 9.90 4.64 -12.07
C GLN A 415 8.87 5.07 -11.02
N GLY A 416 8.33 4.11 -10.26
CA GLY A 416 7.47 4.40 -9.14
C GLY A 416 7.12 3.16 -8.34
N GLU A 417 6.70 3.35 -7.09
CA GLU A 417 6.23 2.28 -6.23
C GLU A 417 4.70 2.35 -6.10
N PHE A 418 4.06 1.19 -6.02
CA PHE A 418 2.61 1.11 -5.90
C PHE A 418 2.15 0.00 -4.97
N ILE A 419 0.85 0.04 -4.68
CA ILE A 419 0.10 -1.02 -4.02
C ILE A 419 -1.12 -1.33 -4.86
N LEU A 420 -1.31 -2.60 -5.18
CA LEU A 420 -2.52 -3.13 -5.77
C LEU A 420 -3.36 -3.78 -4.68
N ARG A 421 -4.60 -3.33 -4.52
CA ARG A 421 -5.58 -3.89 -3.56
C ARG A 421 -6.77 -4.42 -4.33
N VAL A 422 -7.19 -5.63 -4.02
CA VAL A 422 -8.30 -6.30 -4.70
C VAL A 422 -9.30 -6.77 -3.65
N LEU A 423 -10.50 -6.19 -3.70
CA LEU A 423 -11.66 -6.62 -2.92
C LEU A 423 -12.50 -7.56 -3.76
N THR A 424 -12.79 -8.75 -3.24
CA THR A 424 -13.67 -9.73 -3.88
C THR A 424 -14.62 -10.35 -2.86
N GLU A 425 -15.73 -10.92 -3.35
CA GLU A 425 -16.53 -11.84 -2.53
C GLU A 425 -15.72 -13.09 -2.14
N LYS A 426 -16.29 -13.89 -1.23
CA LYS A 426 -15.66 -15.14 -0.76
C LYS A 426 -15.47 -16.12 -1.93
N GLY A 427 -14.45 -16.97 -1.83
CA GLY A 427 -14.06 -17.92 -2.89
C GLY A 427 -13.21 -17.36 -4.03
N ASN A 428 -13.10 -16.04 -4.13
CA ASN A 428 -12.35 -15.34 -5.17
C ASN A 428 -11.01 -14.80 -4.64
N ASN A 429 -10.00 -14.61 -5.51
CA ASN A 429 -8.68 -14.16 -5.09
C ASN A 429 -7.87 -13.50 -6.21
N ALA A 430 -6.91 -12.64 -5.85
CA ALA A 430 -5.87 -12.13 -6.73
C ALA A 430 -4.47 -12.52 -6.23
N THR A 431 -3.61 -13.01 -7.13
CA THR A 431 -2.23 -13.41 -6.83
C THR A 431 -1.27 -12.87 -7.87
N PRO A 432 0.01 -12.60 -7.54
CA PRO A 432 1.01 -12.24 -8.55
C PRO A 432 1.10 -13.34 -9.62
N ALA A 433 1.29 -12.93 -10.88
CA ALA A 433 1.38 -13.89 -11.99
C ALA A 433 2.61 -14.80 -11.86
N GLU A 434 3.67 -14.29 -11.24
CA GLU A 434 4.86 -15.06 -10.89
C GLU A 434 4.84 -15.38 -9.39
N LYS A 435 4.45 -16.61 -9.03
CA LYS A 435 4.71 -17.12 -7.67
C LYS A 435 6.19 -17.46 -7.53
N PRO A 436 6.87 -17.11 -6.42
CA PRO A 436 8.10 -17.79 -6.05
C PRO A 436 7.77 -19.28 -5.90
N GLY A 437 8.40 -20.10 -6.74
CA GLY A 437 8.26 -21.54 -6.64
C GLY A 437 8.87 -22.04 -5.33
N THR A 438 8.07 -22.14 -4.27
CA THR A 438 8.25 -23.18 -3.23
C THR A 438 7.84 -24.54 -3.81
N GLU A 439 8.50 -24.93 -4.89
CA GLU A 439 8.75 -26.32 -5.16
C GLU A 439 10.26 -26.46 -5.05
N VAL A 440 10.70 -26.81 -3.84
CA VAL A 440 11.93 -27.58 -3.70
C VAL A 440 11.67 -28.85 -4.49
N ASN A 441 12.02 -28.81 -5.78
CA ASN A 441 12.16 -30.01 -6.56
C ASN A 441 13.16 -30.87 -5.81
N SER A 442 12.64 -31.90 -5.13
CA SER A 442 13.37 -33.09 -4.76
C SER A 442 14.34 -33.45 -5.88
N PRO A 443 15.60 -33.81 -5.60
CA PRO A 443 16.66 -33.98 -6.59
C PRO A 443 16.44 -35.25 -7.40
N THR A 444 15.41 -35.25 -8.24
CA THR A 444 15.07 -36.37 -9.12
C THR A 444 14.36 -35.81 -10.34
N GLN A 445 15.02 -35.98 -11.48
CA GLN A 445 14.55 -35.74 -12.86
C GLN A 445 14.75 -34.32 -13.43
N ILE A 446 15.99 -33.83 -13.44
CA ILE A 446 16.47 -33.15 -14.66
C ILE A 446 16.79 -34.26 -15.66
N SER A 447 15.94 -34.36 -16.68
CA SER A 447 16.09 -35.28 -17.79
C SER A 447 17.45 -35.07 -18.47
N LEU A 448 18.13 -36.19 -18.70
CA LEU A 448 19.40 -36.36 -19.41
C LEU A 448 19.30 -35.77 -20.82
N LEU A 449 19.64 -34.49 -20.98
CA LEU A 449 20.19 -33.97 -22.23
C LEU A 449 21.71 -34.08 -22.11
N GLN A 450 22.34 -34.70 -23.11
CA GLN A 450 23.80 -34.91 -23.18
C GLN A 450 24.57 -33.70 -22.65
N PRO A 451 25.64 -33.88 -21.86
CA PRO A 451 26.45 -32.75 -21.45
C PRO A 451 27.19 -32.22 -22.69
N SER A 452 26.65 -31.17 -23.31
CA SER A 452 27.53 -30.18 -23.90
C SER A 452 28.32 -29.62 -22.72
N PHE A 453 29.64 -29.67 -22.83
CA PHE A 453 30.55 -29.07 -21.84
C PHE A 453 31.14 -27.77 -22.45
N PRO A 454 30.31 -26.74 -22.72
CA PRO A 454 30.78 -25.53 -23.39
C PRO A 454 31.86 -24.80 -22.59
N HIS A 455 31.94 -24.97 -21.27
CA HIS A 455 33.02 -24.41 -20.45
C HIS A 455 34.40 -24.91 -20.89
N LEU A 456 34.53 -26.08 -21.54
CA LEU A 456 35.84 -26.56 -22.05
C LEU A 456 36.38 -25.68 -23.18
N SER A 457 35.54 -24.85 -23.80
CA SER A 457 35.97 -23.82 -24.75
C SER A 457 36.36 -22.50 -24.08
N ALA A 458 35.94 -22.28 -22.83
CA ALA A 458 36.12 -21.03 -22.10
C ALA A 458 37.13 -21.10 -20.95
N LEU A 459 37.31 -22.28 -20.34
CA LEU A 459 38.11 -22.50 -19.14
C LEU A 459 39.15 -23.61 -19.37
N PRO A 460 40.29 -23.56 -18.66
CA PRO A 460 41.34 -24.58 -18.74
C PRO A 460 40.86 -26.00 -18.41
N SER A 461 41.55 -27.01 -18.96
CA SER A 461 41.33 -28.42 -18.60
C SER A 461 41.59 -28.66 -17.10
N PRO A 462 41.07 -29.76 -16.50
CA PRO A 462 41.33 -30.09 -15.09
C PRO A 462 42.82 -30.17 -14.75
N GLU A 463 43.63 -30.69 -15.68
CA GLU A 463 45.09 -30.80 -15.53
C GLU A 463 45.76 -29.42 -15.56
N ALA A 464 45.39 -28.57 -16.52
CA ALA A 464 45.89 -27.20 -16.62
C ALA A 464 45.48 -26.35 -15.41
N THR A 465 44.25 -26.52 -14.93
CA THR A 465 43.74 -25.86 -13.72
C THR A 465 44.60 -26.20 -12.50
N ARG A 466 44.99 -27.48 -12.35
CA ARG A 466 45.87 -27.89 -11.25
C ARG A 466 47.25 -27.27 -11.33
N GLN A 467 47.78 -27.03 -12.54
CA GLN A 467 49.04 -26.31 -12.73
C GLN A 467 48.89 -24.82 -12.43
N LEU A 468 47.77 -24.20 -12.84
CA LEU A 468 47.47 -22.80 -12.52
C LEU A 468 47.38 -22.57 -11.00
N PHE A 469 46.72 -23.47 -10.26
CA PHE A 469 46.71 -23.37 -8.80
C PHE A 469 48.10 -23.54 -8.18
N LYS A 470 48.91 -24.47 -8.68
CA LYS A 470 50.30 -24.63 -8.22
C LYS A 470 51.16 -23.40 -8.50
N LYS A 471 50.89 -22.69 -9.59
CA LYS A 471 51.58 -21.47 -10.01
C LYS A 471 51.21 -20.27 -9.14
N HIS A 472 49.92 -20.10 -8.84
CA HIS A 472 49.37 -18.95 -8.12
C HIS A 472 49.04 -19.28 -6.65
N ARG A 473 49.86 -20.09 -5.98
CA ARG A 473 49.75 -20.31 -4.54
C ARG A 473 50.88 -19.62 -3.81
N ASN A 474 50.62 -19.19 -2.59
CA ASN A 474 51.63 -18.60 -1.72
C ASN A 474 52.65 -19.67 -1.24
N LYS A 475 53.68 -19.22 -0.52
CA LYS A 475 54.73 -20.09 0.03
C LYS A 475 54.21 -21.18 0.98
N LYS A 476 53.02 -21.01 1.56
CA LYS A 476 52.36 -21.98 2.45
C LYS A 476 51.48 -22.99 1.68
N GLY A 477 51.38 -22.85 0.36
CA GLY A 477 50.56 -23.72 -0.48
C GLY A 477 49.08 -23.34 -0.55
N GLU A 478 48.72 -22.14 -0.08
CA GLU A 478 47.36 -21.62 -0.05
C GLU A 478 47.17 -20.49 -1.08
N CYS A 479 45.93 -20.26 -1.50
CA CYS A 479 45.55 -19.27 -2.51
C CYS A 479 44.76 -18.13 -1.83
N PRO A 480 45.41 -17.00 -1.49
CA PRO A 480 44.71 -15.81 -1.00
C PRO A 480 43.99 -15.06 -2.15
N PRO A 481 43.09 -14.11 -1.84
CA PRO A 481 42.27 -13.43 -2.86
C PRO A 481 43.03 -12.78 -4.01
N LEU A 482 44.21 -12.20 -3.75
CA LEU A 482 45.03 -11.57 -4.80
C LEU A 482 45.60 -12.61 -5.78
N GLU A 483 46.00 -13.78 -5.28
CA GLU A 483 46.50 -14.84 -6.15
C GLU A 483 45.36 -15.54 -6.90
N LEU A 484 44.18 -15.64 -6.27
CA LEU A 484 42.97 -16.08 -6.97
C LEU A 484 42.61 -15.13 -8.13
N LEU A 485 42.75 -13.81 -7.94
CA LEU A 485 42.56 -12.84 -9.00
C LEU A 485 43.51 -13.11 -10.17
N ASN A 486 44.82 -13.25 -9.91
CA ASN A 486 45.82 -13.55 -10.93
C ASN A 486 45.51 -14.87 -11.66
N LEU A 487 45.11 -15.91 -10.91
CA LEU A 487 44.73 -17.21 -11.45
C LEU A 487 43.52 -17.11 -12.38
N LEU A 488 42.43 -16.49 -11.93
CA LEU A 488 41.20 -16.35 -12.71
C LEU A 488 41.45 -15.47 -13.95
N THR A 489 42.23 -14.40 -13.82
CA THR A 489 42.64 -13.57 -14.96
C THR A 489 43.39 -14.38 -16.02
N GLU A 490 44.34 -15.23 -15.61
CA GLU A 490 45.08 -16.10 -16.54
C GLU A 490 44.18 -17.18 -17.15
N ALA A 491 43.28 -17.76 -16.37
CA ALA A 491 42.36 -18.78 -16.84
C ALA A 491 41.36 -18.24 -17.89
N ILE A 492 40.79 -17.06 -17.66
CA ILE A 492 39.79 -16.44 -18.55
C ILE A 492 40.44 -15.96 -19.85
N LYS A 493 41.66 -15.39 -19.80
CA LYS A 493 42.41 -14.94 -20.99
C LYS A 493 42.69 -16.06 -21.99
N GLY A 494 42.72 -17.31 -21.53
CA GLY A 494 43.02 -18.47 -22.36
C GLY A 494 41.84 -19.03 -23.16
N GLY A 495 40.62 -18.53 -22.97
CA GLY A 495 39.40 -19.10 -23.57
C GLY A 495 38.56 -18.10 -24.36
N VAL A 496 37.37 -18.54 -24.82
CA VAL A 496 36.43 -17.70 -25.60
C VAL A 496 35.88 -16.48 -24.84
N LEU A 497 36.07 -16.43 -23.52
CA LEU A 497 35.69 -15.30 -22.66
C LEU A 497 36.83 -14.28 -22.48
N ALA A 498 37.92 -14.39 -23.24
CA ALA A 498 39.00 -13.41 -23.22
C ALA A 498 38.47 -11.99 -23.50
N GLY A 499 38.87 -11.04 -22.67
CA GLY A 499 38.33 -9.68 -22.60
C GLY A 499 37.50 -9.45 -21.33
N SER A 500 36.77 -10.46 -20.86
CA SER A 500 35.92 -10.38 -19.67
C SER A 500 36.73 -10.25 -18.37
N GLU A 501 37.99 -10.70 -18.35
CA GLU A 501 38.84 -10.59 -17.17
C GLU A 501 39.11 -9.15 -16.73
N LYS A 502 38.93 -8.17 -17.63
CA LYS A 502 39.08 -6.74 -17.33
C LYS A 502 38.03 -6.25 -16.32
N LYS A 503 36.87 -6.92 -16.24
CA LYS A 503 35.81 -6.63 -15.28
C LYS A 503 35.92 -7.45 -14.00
N LEU A 504 36.92 -8.33 -13.88
CA LEU A 504 37.20 -9.06 -12.65
C LEU A 504 37.98 -8.16 -11.68
N VAL A 505 37.43 -7.89 -10.51
CA VAL A 505 38.05 -7.07 -9.47
C VAL A 505 38.41 -7.88 -8.23
N LEU A 506 39.35 -7.36 -7.43
CA LEU A 506 39.82 -8.01 -6.21
C LEU A 506 38.68 -8.33 -5.22
N GLU A 507 37.66 -7.48 -5.13
CA GLU A 507 36.50 -7.68 -4.25
C GLU A 507 35.68 -8.93 -4.62
N HIS A 508 35.57 -9.27 -5.91
CA HIS A 508 34.94 -10.52 -6.35
C HIS A 508 35.74 -11.71 -5.80
N CYS A 509 37.07 -11.66 -5.90
CA CYS A 509 37.95 -12.74 -5.42
C CYS A 509 37.96 -12.85 -3.90
N LYS A 510 37.92 -11.72 -3.17
CA LYS A 510 37.75 -11.74 -1.70
C LYS A 510 36.46 -12.45 -1.32
N SER A 511 35.37 -12.13 -2.01
CA SER A 511 34.08 -12.78 -1.77
C SER A 511 34.09 -14.26 -2.15
N PHE A 512 34.66 -14.64 -3.29
CA PHE A 512 34.80 -16.05 -3.67
C PHE A 512 35.58 -16.87 -2.65
N VAL A 513 36.67 -16.32 -2.11
CA VAL A 513 37.44 -16.98 -1.06
C VAL A 513 36.61 -17.09 0.21
N VAL A 514 36.04 -15.99 0.71
CA VAL A 514 35.27 -15.97 1.96
C VAL A 514 34.05 -16.89 1.92
N LEU A 515 33.36 -16.96 0.79
CA LEU A 515 32.13 -17.75 0.63
C LEU A 515 32.38 -19.26 0.57
N VAL A 516 33.60 -19.69 0.24
CA VAL A 516 33.99 -21.11 0.13
C VAL A 516 34.91 -21.55 1.28
N ASP A 517 35.56 -20.61 1.97
CA ASP A 517 36.49 -20.89 3.05
C ASP A 517 35.76 -21.36 4.33
N SER A 518 35.70 -22.68 4.48
CA SER A 518 35.18 -23.35 5.67
C SER A 518 36.07 -23.21 6.91
N ARG A 519 37.33 -22.76 6.76
CA ARG A 519 38.31 -22.67 7.85
C ARG A 519 38.40 -21.25 8.45
N GLY A 520 37.82 -20.25 7.79
CA GLY A 520 37.83 -18.84 8.25
C GLY A 520 39.21 -18.19 8.22
N LEU A 521 40.12 -18.68 7.38
CA LEU A 521 41.49 -18.19 7.20
C LEU A 521 41.63 -17.15 6.07
N ALA A 522 40.52 -16.84 5.38
CA ALA A 522 40.43 -16.01 4.19
C ALA A 522 41.40 -16.45 3.07
N GLN A 523 41.64 -17.77 2.96
CA GLN A 523 42.56 -18.38 1.99
C GLN A 523 42.08 -19.79 1.60
N LEU A 524 42.25 -20.16 0.33
CA LEU A 524 41.83 -21.46 -0.18
C LEU A 524 43.00 -22.45 -0.23
N ASP A 525 42.81 -23.65 0.31
CA ASP A 525 43.64 -24.80 -0.04
C ASP A 525 43.14 -25.42 -1.37
N TRP A 526 43.77 -26.51 -1.80
CA TRP A 526 43.37 -27.17 -3.06
C TRP A 526 41.91 -27.66 -3.03
N GLN A 527 41.43 -28.14 -1.89
CA GLN A 527 40.07 -28.68 -1.78
C GLN A 527 39.03 -27.56 -1.84
N GLY A 528 39.26 -26.46 -1.11
CA GLY A 528 38.42 -25.27 -1.19
C GLY A 528 38.43 -24.63 -2.57
N PHE A 529 39.59 -24.54 -3.22
CA PHE A 529 39.68 -24.07 -4.60
C PHE A 529 38.97 -24.99 -5.59
N GLN A 530 39.08 -26.31 -5.44
CA GLN A 530 38.40 -27.26 -6.32
C GLN A 530 36.88 -27.11 -6.23
N ALA A 531 36.32 -26.97 -5.02
CA ALA A 531 34.90 -26.73 -4.82
C ALA A 531 34.43 -25.41 -5.46
N LEU A 532 35.22 -24.34 -5.34
CA LEU A 532 34.99 -23.07 -6.03
C LEU A 532 35.02 -23.26 -7.56
N TRP A 533 36.03 -23.98 -8.06
CA TRP A 533 36.24 -24.17 -9.49
C TRP A 533 35.12 -24.98 -10.15
N ASP A 534 34.61 -26.00 -9.46
CA ASP A 534 33.49 -26.81 -9.96
C ASP A 534 32.21 -25.97 -10.11
N LYS A 535 31.95 -25.05 -9.17
CA LYS A 535 30.86 -24.07 -9.31
C LYS A 535 31.09 -23.13 -10.50
N ILE A 536 32.31 -22.58 -10.64
CA ILE A 536 32.66 -21.70 -11.76
C ILE A 536 32.43 -22.42 -13.09
N ARG A 537 32.83 -23.68 -13.24
CA ARG A 537 32.60 -24.46 -14.48
C ARG A 537 31.12 -24.61 -14.78
N LYS A 538 30.33 -25.07 -13.81
CA LYS A 538 28.86 -25.23 -13.96
C LYS A 538 28.19 -23.91 -14.38
N TRP A 539 28.55 -22.81 -13.72
CA TRP A 539 27.95 -21.50 -14.02
C TRP A 539 28.46 -20.88 -15.31
N THR A 540 29.67 -21.24 -15.74
CA THR A 540 30.19 -20.88 -17.07
C THR A 540 29.41 -21.57 -18.17
N ASP A 541 29.04 -22.85 -17.98
CA ASP A 541 28.20 -23.56 -18.94
C ASP A 541 26.84 -22.86 -19.13
N ILE A 542 26.24 -22.43 -18.01
CA ILE A 542 24.99 -21.67 -18.01
C ILE A 542 25.19 -20.33 -18.72
N PHE A 543 26.20 -19.56 -18.34
CA PHE A 543 26.49 -18.26 -18.96
C PHE A 543 26.60 -18.38 -20.49
N LEU A 544 27.40 -19.32 -20.99
CA LEU A 544 27.59 -19.54 -22.43
C LEU A 544 26.32 -20.03 -23.15
N THR A 545 25.40 -20.67 -22.44
CA THR A 545 24.12 -21.13 -23.00
C THR A 545 23.15 -19.96 -23.18
N PHE A 546 23.20 -18.97 -22.28
CA PHE A 546 22.31 -17.81 -22.30
C PHE A 546 22.90 -16.60 -23.06
N ASP A 547 24.22 -16.48 -23.18
CA ASP A 547 24.91 -15.49 -24.04
C ASP A 547 24.80 -15.88 -25.53
N LYS A 548 23.56 -15.83 -26.06
CA LYS A 548 23.24 -16.31 -27.42
C LYS A 548 23.94 -15.52 -28.51
N ASN A 549 24.19 -14.24 -28.27
CA ASN A 549 24.87 -13.34 -29.20
C ASN A 549 26.40 -13.39 -29.06
N LYS A 550 26.94 -14.16 -28.10
CA LYS A 550 28.38 -14.27 -27.79
C LYS A 550 29.01 -12.91 -27.49
N SER A 551 28.24 -12.02 -26.85
CA SER A 551 28.66 -10.68 -26.48
C SER A 551 29.56 -10.66 -25.26
N GLN A 552 29.70 -11.80 -24.56
CA GLN A 552 30.33 -11.91 -23.24
C GLN A 552 29.61 -11.11 -22.14
N LEU A 553 28.34 -10.75 -22.40
CA LEU A 553 27.44 -10.05 -21.51
C LEU A 553 26.10 -10.80 -21.51
N LEU A 554 25.40 -10.80 -20.39
CA LEU A 554 24.00 -11.23 -20.33
C LEU A 554 23.13 -9.99 -20.25
N GLU A 555 22.12 -9.90 -21.12
CA GLU A 555 21.09 -8.88 -21.00
C GLU A 555 20.20 -9.21 -19.81
N TYR A 556 19.66 -8.19 -19.13
CA TYR A 556 18.82 -8.38 -17.95
C TYR A 556 17.68 -9.41 -18.13
N PRO A 557 16.95 -9.48 -19.26
CA PRO A 557 15.94 -10.51 -19.49
C PRO A 557 16.48 -11.95 -19.53
N GLU A 558 17.78 -12.13 -19.79
CA GLU A 558 18.44 -13.44 -19.84
C GLU A 558 18.86 -13.93 -18.44
N VAL A 559 18.89 -13.03 -17.45
CA VAL A 559 19.34 -13.32 -16.08
C VAL A 559 18.39 -14.28 -15.37
N SER A 560 17.08 -14.03 -15.39
CA SER A 560 16.10 -14.89 -14.70
C SER A 560 16.13 -16.35 -15.21
N PRO A 561 16.08 -16.60 -16.53
CA PRO A 561 16.28 -17.94 -17.09
C PRO A 561 17.62 -18.59 -16.67
N ALA A 562 18.71 -17.80 -16.61
CA ALA A 562 20.02 -18.30 -16.20
C ALA A 562 20.08 -18.67 -14.71
N LEU A 563 19.45 -17.89 -13.82
CA LEU A 563 19.31 -18.20 -12.39
C LEU A 563 18.51 -19.50 -12.19
N LYS A 564 17.39 -19.66 -12.92
CA LYS A 564 16.59 -20.88 -12.90
C LYS A 564 17.39 -22.10 -13.34
N ALA A 565 18.21 -21.98 -14.38
CA ALA A 565 19.12 -23.04 -14.82
C ALA A 565 20.23 -23.35 -13.79
N ALA A 566 20.65 -22.36 -13.00
CA ALA A 566 21.59 -22.56 -11.90
C ALA A 566 20.96 -23.29 -10.70
N GLY A 567 19.62 -23.42 -10.66
CA GLY A 567 18.85 -23.99 -9.55
C GLY A 567 18.45 -22.95 -8.51
N MET A 568 18.45 -21.66 -8.87
CA MET A 568 18.11 -20.55 -7.96
C MET A 568 16.81 -19.91 -8.43
N GLY A 569 15.73 -20.16 -7.68
CA GLY A 569 14.46 -19.46 -7.86
C GLY A 569 14.48 -18.13 -7.12
N VAL A 570 14.12 -17.04 -7.80
CA VAL A 570 13.97 -15.70 -7.23
C VAL A 570 12.63 -15.12 -7.68
N ASP A 571 12.01 -14.29 -6.85
CA ASP A 571 10.82 -13.52 -7.23
C ASP A 571 11.20 -12.22 -7.96
N ASP A 572 10.19 -11.52 -8.49
CA ASP A 572 10.39 -10.27 -9.23
C ASP A 572 11.09 -9.20 -8.39
N PHE A 573 10.83 -9.15 -7.09
CA PHE A 573 11.45 -8.18 -6.20
C PHE A 573 12.96 -8.43 -6.07
N VAL A 574 13.36 -9.68 -5.81
CA VAL A 574 14.78 -10.07 -5.75
C VAL A 574 15.44 -9.90 -7.12
N LEU A 575 14.75 -10.22 -8.22
CA LEU A 575 15.27 -10.01 -9.57
C LEU A 575 15.51 -8.51 -9.85
N GLN A 576 14.63 -7.62 -9.39
CA GLN A 576 14.82 -6.17 -9.47
C GLN A 576 16.04 -5.70 -8.68
N LEU A 577 16.24 -6.21 -7.45
CA LEU A 577 17.44 -5.92 -6.66
C LEU A 577 18.72 -6.40 -7.36
N ILE A 578 18.63 -7.55 -8.05
CA ILE A 578 19.73 -8.07 -8.87
C ILE A 578 20.04 -7.11 -10.02
N GLY A 579 19.00 -6.61 -10.70
CA GLY A 579 19.14 -5.55 -11.72
C GLY A 579 19.90 -4.36 -11.17
N LEU A 580 19.36 -3.71 -10.14
CA LEU A 580 19.94 -2.50 -9.55
C LEU A 580 21.39 -2.66 -9.07
N ARG A 581 21.77 -3.85 -8.60
CA ARG A 581 23.06 -4.07 -7.95
C ARG A 581 24.15 -4.60 -8.88
N TYR A 582 23.78 -5.43 -9.85
CA TYR A 582 24.72 -6.24 -10.64
C TYR A 582 24.72 -5.91 -12.13
N THR A 583 23.78 -5.12 -12.65
CA THR A 583 23.84 -4.63 -14.02
C THR A 583 24.68 -3.38 -14.15
N GLU A 584 25.24 -3.20 -15.34
CA GLU A 584 25.82 -1.94 -15.80
C GLU A 584 24.69 -0.97 -16.23
N PRO A 585 24.98 0.31 -16.53
CA PRO A 585 23.97 1.29 -16.95
C PRO A 585 23.18 0.88 -18.21
N ASP A 586 23.68 -0.04 -19.02
CA ASP A 586 23.03 -0.59 -20.20
C ASP A 586 22.18 -1.85 -19.91
N MET A 587 21.92 -2.16 -18.63
CA MET A 587 21.17 -3.34 -18.18
C MET A 587 21.82 -4.68 -18.57
N THR A 588 23.14 -4.71 -18.70
CA THR A 588 23.90 -5.95 -18.92
C THR A 588 24.70 -6.39 -17.71
N ILE A 589 24.93 -7.70 -17.57
CA ILE A 589 25.80 -8.29 -16.54
C ILE A 589 27.00 -8.95 -17.23
N SER A 590 28.20 -8.58 -16.81
CA SER A 590 29.43 -9.22 -17.30
C SER A 590 29.64 -10.62 -16.73
N TYR A 591 30.42 -11.46 -17.42
CA TYR A 591 30.75 -12.80 -16.93
C TYR A 591 31.29 -12.84 -15.48
N PRO A 592 32.30 -12.03 -15.08
CA PRO A 592 32.72 -11.99 -13.67
C PRO A 592 31.63 -11.51 -12.73
N GLY A 593 30.80 -10.55 -13.15
CA GLY A 593 29.65 -10.05 -12.39
C GLY A 593 28.58 -11.13 -12.17
N PHE A 594 28.32 -11.96 -13.19
CA PHE A 594 27.40 -13.08 -13.12
C PHE A 594 27.89 -14.18 -12.17
N LEU A 595 29.17 -14.54 -12.22
CA LEU A 595 29.77 -15.47 -11.25
C LEU A 595 29.67 -14.93 -9.81
N TYR A 596 29.90 -13.62 -9.63
CA TYR A 596 29.79 -12.96 -8.34
C TYR A 596 28.36 -12.97 -7.80
N LEU A 597 27.38 -12.62 -8.65
CA LEU A 597 25.96 -12.70 -8.35
C LEU A 597 25.57 -14.11 -7.88
N LEU A 598 25.88 -15.14 -8.68
CA LEU A 598 25.53 -16.52 -8.36
C LEU A 598 26.20 -16.98 -7.06
N MET A 599 27.46 -16.62 -6.81
CA MET A 599 28.12 -17.00 -5.56
C MET A 599 27.46 -16.38 -4.34
N LYS A 600 27.12 -15.09 -4.39
CA LYS A 600 26.44 -14.39 -3.30
C LYS A 600 25.06 -15.00 -3.06
N LEU A 601 24.26 -15.14 -4.12
CA LEU A 601 22.89 -15.64 -4.03
C LEU A 601 22.85 -17.09 -3.51
N ASP A 602 23.71 -17.96 -4.05
CA ASP A 602 23.87 -19.35 -3.59
C ASP A 602 24.18 -19.40 -2.10
N SER A 603 25.14 -18.59 -1.62
CA SER A 603 25.52 -18.59 -0.21
C SER A 603 24.40 -18.06 0.70
N MET A 604 23.71 -17.00 0.28
CA MET A 604 22.58 -16.45 1.05
C MET A 604 21.44 -17.46 1.18
N ILE A 605 21.10 -18.17 0.10
CA ILE A 605 20.07 -19.22 0.09
C ILE A 605 20.48 -20.36 1.04
N HIS A 606 21.69 -20.89 0.92
CA HIS A 606 22.16 -21.99 1.76
C HIS A 606 22.23 -21.60 3.25
N LYS A 607 22.67 -20.37 3.55
CA LYS A 607 22.68 -19.87 4.93
C LYS A 607 21.28 -19.74 5.48
N PHE A 608 20.33 -19.17 4.73
CA PHE A 608 18.95 -19.09 5.16
C PHE A 608 18.37 -20.48 5.46
N GLN A 609 18.55 -21.44 4.55
CA GLN A 609 18.12 -22.83 4.71
C GLN A 609 18.76 -23.52 5.93
N ALA A 610 20.02 -23.19 6.25
CA ALA A 610 20.69 -23.73 7.44
C ALA A 610 20.09 -23.21 8.76
N TYR A 611 19.50 -22.00 8.75
CA TYR A 611 18.79 -21.44 9.92
C TYR A 611 17.31 -21.80 9.93
N ASP A 612 16.67 -22.00 8.78
CA ASP A 612 15.27 -22.42 8.66
C ASP A 612 15.13 -23.96 8.67
N ILE A 613 15.53 -24.58 9.78
CA ILE A 613 15.52 -26.04 9.93
C ILE A 613 14.11 -26.64 9.78
N VAL A 614 13.07 -25.85 10.10
CA VAL A 614 11.67 -26.29 10.16
C VAL A 614 10.90 -25.93 8.88
N GLY A 615 11.47 -25.12 7.98
CA GLY A 615 10.84 -24.72 6.73
C GLY A 615 9.69 -23.74 6.92
N MET A 616 9.77 -22.86 7.93
CA MET A 616 8.74 -21.88 8.24
C MET A 616 8.78 -20.65 7.33
N GLY A 617 9.82 -20.52 6.47
CA GLY A 617 10.01 -19.36 5.61
C GLY A 617 10.43 -18.09 6.35
N THR A 618 10.77 -18.20 7.64
CA THR A 618 11.27 -17.10 8.49
C THR A 618 12.37 -17.61 9.41
N ILE A 619 13.36 -16.76 9.72
CA ILE A 619 14.47 -17.08 10.63
C ILE A 619 14.61 -16.01 11.70
N SER A 620 14.92 -16.42 12.93
CA SER A 620 15.25 -15.51 14.04
C SER A 620 16.76 -15.44 14.22
N VAL A 621 17.33 -14.24 14.11
CA VAL A 621 18.76 -14.01 14.25
C VAL A 621 19.03 -12.87 15.25
N SER A 622 20.07 -13.01 16.07
CA SER A 622 20.55 -11.91 16.92
C SER A 622 21.24 -10.83 16.08
N TYR A 623 21.35 -9.62 16.63
CA TYR A 623 22.09 -8.51 16.00
C TYR A 623 23.50 -8.92 15.53
N ARG A 624 24.24 -9.66 16.37
CA ARG A 624 25.59 -10.15 16.02
C ARG A 624 25.57 -11.16 14.87
N GLN A 625 24.59 -12.07 14.85
CA GLN A 625 24.43 -13.02 13.75
C GLN A 625 24.05 -12.31 12.45
N TRP A 626 23.16 -11.31 12.52
CA TRP A 626 22.80 -10.47 11.38
C TRP A 626 24.01 -9.75 10.78
N LEU A 627 24.82 -9.08 11.61
CA LEU A 627 26.05 -8.43 11.16
C LEU A 627 27.03 -9.42 10.54
N HIS A 628 27.21 -10.59 11.15
CA HIS A 628 28.08 -11.63 10.61
C HIS A 628 27.57 -12.14 9.25
N MET A 629 26.25 -12.34 9.12
CA MET A 629 25.60 -12.79 7.88
C MET A 629 25.57 -11.73 6.78
N THR A 630 25.77 -10.45 7.07
CA THR A 630 25.72 -9.39 6.05
C THR A 630 27.10 -8.87 5.68
N MET A 631 28.05 -8.84 6.63
CA MET A 631 29.42 -8.40 6.37
C MET A 631 30.33 -9.51 5.83
N TYR A 632 30.12 -10.76 6.29
CA TYR A 632 30.94 -11.92 5.92
C TYR A 632 30.14 -12.87 4.99
N ASN A 633 29.49 -12.25 4.01
CA ASN A 633 28.74 -12.88 2.92
C ASN A 633 29.02 -12.15 1.64
#